data_AF-A0A067YD28-F1
#
_entry.id   AF-A0A067YD28-F1
#
_cell.length_a   1.000
_cell.length_b   1.000
_cell.length_c   1.000
_cell.angle_alpha   90.00
_cell.angle_beta   90.00
_cell.angle_gamma   90.00
#
_symmetry.space_group_name_H-M   'P 1'
#
loop_
_entity.id
_entity.type
_entity.pdbx_description
1 polymer ?
#
loop_
_entity_poly.entity_id
_entity_poly.type
_entity_poly.pdbx_seq_one_letter_code
_entity_poly.pdbx_strand_id
1 'polypeptide(L)'
;MMKNIRIFKKIFILLVVFFLVLGEIQGKEEHEVKRGSKEYNAVLNFTQKFINVYVERQYIYSDNKEMKDIEHEFFDEETIVGPPGDQDTGMKVYIINSFKIDKIIDEGDGYHVSVIFETLKKCNISMDKKIVCKTYKNNEEVGLSIKKSGSNFKIKFVTIGGFLKGNLLKKYATNARYILQGI
;
A
#
# COMPACT_ATOMS: atom_id res chain seq x y z
N MET A 1 -30.68 -11.62 -59.30
CA MET A 1 -30.38 -10.43 -58.47
C MET A 1 -30.29 -10.71 -56.95
N MET A 2 -30.51 -11.93 -56.45
CA MET A 2 -30.56 -12.22 -54.99
C MET A 2 -29.29 -12.82 -54.36
N LYS A 3 -28.30 -13.29 -55.14
CA LYS A 3 -27.08 -13.93 -54.60
C LYS A 3 -26.06 -12.94 -54.00
N ASN A 4 -25.91 -11.75 -54.59
CA ASN A 4 -24.94 -10.74 -54.11
C ASN A 4 -25.30 -10.14 -52.75
N ILE A 5 -26.60 -10.00 -52.44
CA ILE A 5 -27.07 -9.43 -51.17
C ILE A 5 -26.73 -10.33 -49.97
N ARG A 6 -26.74 -11.67 -50.16
CA ARG A 6 -26.38 -12.62 -49.09
C ARG A 6 -24.88 -12.64 -48.78
N ILE A 7 -24.03 -12.40 -49.78
CA ILE A 7 -22.57 -12.33 -49.60
C ILE A 7 -22.19 -11.05 -48.85
N PHE A 8 -22.78 -9.91 -49.23
CA PHE A 8 -22.59 -8.63 -48.54
C PHE A 8 -23.03 -8.67 -47.07
N LYS A 9 -24.16 -9.30 -46.75
CA LYS A 9 -24.60 -9.48 -45.35
C LYS A 9 -23.63 -10.34 -44.53
N LYS A 10 -23.06 -11.40 -45.10
CA LYS A 10 -22.09 -12.26 -44.40
C LYS A 10 -20.77 -11.54 -44.14
N ILE A 11 -20.29 -10.74 -45.10
CA ILE A 11 -19.06 -9.94 -44.94
C ILE A 11 -19.26 -8.82 -43.91
N PHE A 12 -20.41 -8.15 -43.93
CA PHE A 12 -20.72 -7.08 -42.97
C PHE A 12 -20.83 -7.60 -41.54
N ILE A 13 -21.45 -8.77 -41.33
CA ILE A 13 -21.54 -9.42 -40.01
C ILE A 13 -20.14 -9.83 -39.52
N LEU A 14 -19.28 -10.35 -40.41
CA LEU A 14 -17.91 -10.73 -40.04
C LEU A 14 -17.07 -9.52 -39.61
N LEU A 15 -17.23 -8.37 -40.27
CA LEU A 15 -16.56 -7.11 -39.93
C LEU A 15 -17.04 -6.53 -38.59
N VAL A 16 -18.35 -6.56 -38.32
CA VAL A 16 -18.90 -6.07 -37.04
C VAL A 16 -18.48 -6.94 -35.86
N VAL A 17 -18.40 -8.27 -36.05
CA VAL A 17 -17.89 -9.18 -35.01
C VAL A 17 -16.39 -8.95 -34.77
N PHE A 18 -15.60 -8.67 -35.81
CA PHE A 18 -14.17 -8.36 -35.65
C PHE A 18 -13.93 -7.05 -34.87
N PHE A 19 -14.78 -6.03 -35.07
CA PHE A 19 -14.72 -4.78 -34.30
C PHE A 19 -15.23 -4.92 -32.87
N LEU A 20 -16.21 -5.79 -32.61
CA LEU A 20 -16.69 -6.06 -31.24
C LEU A 20 -15.69 -6.86 -30.42
N VAL A 21 -14.93 -7.78 -31.03
CA VAL A 21 -13.89 -8.55 -30.32
C VAL A 21 -12.65 -7.70 -29.99
N LEU A 22 -12.39 -6.61 -30.73
CA LEU A 22 -11.35 -5.63 -30.40
C LEU A 22 -11.78 -4.61 -29.33
N GLY A 23 -13.08 -4.52 -29.01
CA GLY A 23 -13.62 -3.57 -28.05
C GLY A 23 -13.52 -4.01 -26.57
N GLU A 24 -13.18 -5.27 -26.29
CA GLU A 24 -13.25 -5.84 -24.93
C GLU A 24 -11.89 -6.28 -24.36
N ILE A 25 -10.77 -5.91 -24.99
CA ILE A 25 -9.42 -6.06 -24.41
C ILE A 25 -8.80 -4.68 -24.20
N GLN A 26 -9.52 -3.77 -23.55
CA GLN A 26 -8.88 -2.72 -22.75
C GLN A 26 -8.78 -3.23 -21.31
N GLY A 27 -7.93 -4.24 -21.10
CA GLY A 27 -7.25 -4.30 -19.82
C GLY A 27 -6.52 -2.98 -19.68
N LYS A 28 -6.74 -2.24 -18.57
CA LYS A 28 -5.82 -1.15 -18.21
C LYS A 28 -4.43 -1.80 -18.19
N GLU A 29 -3.63 -1.53 -19.20
CA GLU A 29 -2.25 -2.00 -19.23
C GLU A 29 -1.60 -1.32 -18.02
N GLU A 30 -1.27 -2.11 -16.98
CA GLU A 30 -0.58 -1.60 -15.81
C GLU A 30 0.78 -1.09 -16.29
N HIS A 31 0.91 0.23 -16.41
CA HIS A 31 2.14 0.84 -16.88
C HIS A 31 3.11 0.95 -15.70
N GLU A 32 3.97 -0.06 -15.52
CA GLU A 32 5.08 0.05 -14.59
C GLU A 32 5.97 1.23 -15.00
N VAL A 33 6.17 2.17 -14.08
CA VAL A 33 7.01 3.34 -14.30
C VAL A 33 8.44 2.86 -14.52
N LYS A 34 9.04 3.27 -15.62
CA LYS A 34 10.39 2.85 -16.00
C LYS A 34 11.41 3.11 -14.88
N ARG A 35 12.03 2.05 -14.37
CA ARG A 35 13.08 2.12 -13.35
C ARG A 35 14.21 3.06 -13.75
N GLY A 36 14.65 3.89 -12.81
CA GLY A 36 15.71 4.88 -13.00
C GLY A 36 15.30 6.15 -13.75
N SER A 37 14.05 6.25 -14.23
CA SER A 37 13.53 7.51 -14.74
C SER A 37 13.43 8.56 -13.62
N LYS A 38 13.40 9.85 -14.00
CA LYS A 38 13.22 10.96 -13.05
C LYS A 38 11.94 10.78 -12.23
N GLU A 39 10.87 10.36 -12.87
CA GLU A 39 9.57 10.11 -12.26
C GLU A 39 9.62 8.94 -11.27
N TYR A 40 10.19 7.80 -11.69
CA TYR A 40 10.40 6.65 -10.81
C TYR A 40 11.18 7.04 -9.56
N ASN A 41 12.31 7.74 -9.72
CA ASN A 41 13.16 8.14 -8.59
C ASN A 41 12.46 9.13 -7.66
N ALA A 42 11.62 10.01 -8.20
CA ALA A 42 10.85 10.97 -7.40
C ALA A 42 9.82 10.25 -6.51
N VAL A 43 9.05 9.32 -7.07
CA VAL A 43 8.06 8.51 -6.34
C VAL A 43 8.75 7.57 -5.36
N LEU A 44 9.86 6.94 -5.76
CA LEU A 44 10.69 6.08 -4.92
C LEU A 44 11.18 6.83 -3.68
N ASN A 45 11.80 8.00 -3.86
CA ASN A 45 12.38 8.78 -2.76
C ASN A 45 11.29 9.25 -1.78
N PHE A 46 10.15 9.70 -2.30
CA PHE A 46 9.01 10.07 -1.47
C PHE A 46 8.50 8.87 -0.65
N THR A 47 8.33 7.72 -1.31
CA THR A 47 7.85 6.49 -0.64
C THR A 47 8.82 6.01 0.44
N GLN A 48 10.13 6.02 0.16
CA GLN A 48 11.16 5.64 1.14
C GLN A 48 11.12 6.55 2.36
N LYS A 49 11.00 7.86 2.14
CA LYS A 49 10.88 8.84 3.22
C LYS A 49 9.65 8.55 4.09
N PHE A 50 8.49 8.33 3.46
CA PHE A 50 7.26 8.01 4.16
C PHE A 50 7.38 6.71 4.97
N ILE A 51 7.82 5.60 4.35
CA ILE A 51 7.94 4.30 5.04
C ILE A 51 8.94 4.36 6.19
N ASN A 52 10.06 5.06 6.03
CA ASN A 52 11.01 5.25 7.14
C ASN A 52 10.35 5.96 8.31
N VAL A 53 9.64 7.07 8.06
CA VAL A 53 8.91 7.79 9.11
C VAL A 53 7.83 6.91 9.75
N TYR A 54 7.06 6.18 8.93
CA TYR A 54 6.02 5.26 9.40
C TYR A 54 6.58 4.18 10.33
N VAL A 55 7.68 3.53 9.94
CA VAL A 55 8.32 2.45 10.70
C VAL A 55 9.02 2.96 11.95
N GLU A 56 9.65 4.13 11.90
CA GLU A 56 10.46 4.67 13.01
C GLU A 56 9.64 5.42 14.06
N ARG A 57 8.63 6.17 13.62
CA ARG A 57 7.76 6.93 14.53
C ARG A 57 6.53 6.16 14.95
N GLN A 58 6.20 5.10 14.20
CA GLN A 58 5.05 4.24 14.45
C GLN A 58 3.76 5.05 14.52
N TYR A 59 3.33 5.53 13.36
CA TYR A 59 2.12 6.34 13.22
C TYR A 59 0.90 5.82 14.05
N ILE A 60 0.72 4.51 14.19
CA ILE A 60 -0.37 3.85 14.95
C ILE A 60 -0.21 3.95 16.49
N TYR A 61 1.01 4.21 16.98
CA TYR A 61 1.38 4.23 18.38
C TYR A 61 2.00 5.55 18.84
N SER A 62 2.06 6.54 17.95
CA SER A 62 2.50 7.90 18.27
C SER A 62 1.41 8.65 19.04
N ASP A 63 1.81 9.68 19.79
CA ASP A 63 0.84 10.60 20.39
C ASP A 63 0.08 11.36 19.29
N ASN A 64 -1.19 11.68 19.52
CA ASN A 64 -2.05 12.40 18.55
C ASN A 64 -1.40 13.67 17.95
N LYS A 65 -0.52 14.34 18.70
CA LYS A 65 0.19 15.53 18.23
C LYS A 65 1.25 15.18 17.18
N GLU A 66 2.01 14.10 17.37
CA GLU A 66 3.03 13.64 16.42
C GLU A 66 2.38 13.10 15.13
N MET A 67 1.19 12.50 15.24
CA MET A 67 0.41 12.04 14.09
C MET A 67 0.02 13.19 13.16
N LYS A 68 -0.41 14.33 13.71
CA LYS A 68 -0.81 15.51 12.92
C LYS A 68 0.32 16.06 12.06
N ASP A 69 1.55 16.05 12.57
CA ASP A 69 2.72 16.52 11.81
C ASP A 69 3.02 15.58 10.64
N ILE A 70 2.90 14.26 10.85
CA ILE A 70 3.09 13.24 9.81
C ILE A 70 1.95 13.30 8.78
N GLU A 71 0.71 13.43 9.23
CA GLU A 71 -0.48 13.64 8.39
C GLU A 71 -0.28 14.85 7.48
N HIS A 72 0.05 15.99 8.06
CA HIS A 72 0.26 17.21 7.31
C HIS A 72 1.41 17.09 6.30
N GLU A 73 2.49 16.37 6.64
CA GLU A 73 3.62 16.18 5.74
C GLU A 73 3.31 15.25 4.58
N PHE A 74 2.75 14.06 4.85
CA PHE A 74 2.66 12.98 3.87
C PHE A 74 1.29 12.75 3.27
N PHE A 75 0.22 13.10 3.98
CA PHE A 75 -1.14 12.81 3.57
C PHE A 75 -1.76 14.03 2.90
N ASP A 76 -2.68 13.78 1.97
CA ASP A 76 -3.51 14.85 1.46
C ASP A 76 -4.59 15.22 2.50
N GLU A 77 -5.19 16.40 2.33
CA GLU A 77 -6.18 16.94 3.29
C GLU A 77 -7.48 16.11 3.34
N GLU A 78 -7.70 15.25 2.35
CA GLU A 78 -8.90 14.41 2.20
C GLU A 78 -8.68 12.98 2.73
N THR A 79 -7.43 12.58 2.93
CA THR A 79 -7.06 11.25 3.41
C THR A 79 -7.32 11.21 4.89
N ILE A 80 -8.50 10.75 5.25
CA ILE A 80 -8.84 10.40 6.62
C ILE A 80 -8.04 9.15 6.96
N VAL A 81 -6.93 9.35 7.64
CA VAL A 81 -6.25 8.23 8.28
C VAL A 81 -7.00 7.94 9.58
N GLY A 82 -7.93 7.01 9.52
CA GLY A 82 -8.50 6.47 10.74
C GLY A 82 -7.39 5.78 11.53
N PRO A 83 -7.40 5.82 12.88
CA PRO A 83 -6.66 4.81 13.63
C PRO A 83 -7.07 3.46 13.03
N PRO A 84 -6.12 2.53 12.76
CA PRO A 84 -6.49 1.22 12.25
C PRO A 84 -7.60 0.71 13.17
N GLY A 85 -8.76 0.45 12.55
CA GLY A 85 -9.95 0.07 13.28
C GLY A 85 -9.61 -1.00 14.30
N ASP A 86 -10.16 -0.80 15.49
CA ASP A 86 -10.10 -1.67 16.66
C ASP A 86 -8.75 -1.82 17.38
N GLN A 87 -8.59 -0.97 18.40
CA GLN A 87 -7.92 -1.39 19.63
C GLN A 87 -8.62 -2.59 20.32
N ASP A 88 -9.82 -2.99 19.85
CA ASP A 88 -10.68 -4.02 20.42
C ASP A 88 -10.63 -5.40 19.70
N THR A 89 -9.94 -5.54 18.56
CA THR A 89 -9.88 -6.80 17.77
C THR A 89 -8.46 -7.19 17.36
N GLY A 90 -7.65 -7.63 18.35
CA GLY A 90 -6.54 -8.54 18.08
C GLY A 90 -5.51 -8.07 17.03
N MET A 91 -5.15 -6.78 17.05
CA MET A 91 -4.27 -6.17 16.06
C MET A 91 -2.99 -7.01 15.87
N LYS A 92 -2.72 -7.37 14.60
CA LYS A 92 -1.53 -8.11 14.21
C LYS A 92 -0.38 -7.12 13.97
N VAL A 93 0.69 -7.32 14.71
CA VAL A 93 1.91 -6.53 14.61
C VAL A 93 3.01 -7.38 14.01
N TYR A 94 3.72 -6.84 13.03
CA TYR A 94 4.84 -7.47 12.36
C TYR A 94 6.13 -6.75 12.75
N ILE A 95 7.03 -7.49 13.37
CA ILE A 95 8.40 -7.01 13.61
C ILE A 95 9.17 -7.18 12.31
N ILE A 96 9.62 -6.08 11.73
CA ILE A 96 10.30 -6.10 10.44
C ILE A 96 11.82 -6.10 10.60
N ASN A 97 12.49 -6.83 9.71
CA ASN A 97 13.92 -6.73 9.47
C ASN A 97 14.21 -5.52 8.58
N SER A 98 13.63 -5.53 7.39
CA SER A 98 13.88 -4.59 6.31
C SER A 98 12.62 -4.35 5.48
N PHE A 99 12.67 -3.40 4.56
CA PHE A 99 11.66 -3.25 3.51
C PHE A 99 12.35 -2.91 2.19
N LYS A 100 11.66 -3.19 1.08
CA LYS A 100 12.02 -2.72 -0.26
C LYS A 100 10.79 -2.25 -1.01
N ILE A 101 10.98 -1.32 -1.93
CA ILE A 101 9.94 -0.95 -2.90
C ILE A 101 10.14 -1.86 -4.11
N ASP A 102 9.11 -2.63 -4.46
CA ASP A 102 9.18 -3.65 -5.50
C ASP A 102 8.76 -3.10 -6.87
N LYS A 103 7.64 -2.37 -6.91
CA LYS A 103 7.02 -1.86 -8.13
C LYS A 103 6.38 -0.49 -7.91
N ILE A 104 6.36 0.31 -8.98
CA ILE A 104 5.64 1.58 -9.07
C ILE A 104 4.84 1.53 -10.37
N ILE A 105 3.52 1.60 -10.28
CA ILE A 105 2.59 1.55 -11.41
C ILE A 105 1.97 2.94 -11.56
N ASP A 106 1.94 3.46 -12.78
CA ASP A 106 1.21 4.69 -13.11
C ASP A 106 -0.27 4.36 -13.32
N GLU A 107 -1.14 4.98 -12.51
CA GLU A 107 -2.60 4.81 -12.58
C GLU A 107 -3.29 5.97 -13.33
N GLY A 108 -2.52 6.93 -13.84
CA GLY A 108 -2.98 8.12 -14.56
C GLY A 108 -3.27 9.32 -13.65
N ASP A 109 -4.01 9.13 -12.55
CA ASP A 109 -4.27 10.16 -11.53
C ASP A 109 -3.29 10.10 -10.34
N GLY A 110 -2.37 9.14 -10.36
CA GLY A 110 -1.39 8.90 -9.30
C GLY A 110 -0.55 7.66 -9.59
N TYR A 111 0.03 7.09 -8.54
CA TYR A 111 0.84 5.90 -8.58
C TYR A 111 0.38 4.90 -7.54
N HIS A 112 0.40 3.64 -7.91
CA HIS A 112 0.39 2.53 -6.98
C HIS A 112 1.81 2.07 -6.70
N VAL A 113 2.19 1.94 -5.43
CA VAL A 113 3.52 1.49 -5.03
C VAL A 113 3.41 0.24 -4.16
N SER A 114 4.03 -0.85 -4.62
CA SER A 114 4.15 -2.09 -3.84
C SER A 114 5.41 -2.04 -2.96
N VAL A 115 5.21 -2.19 -1.65
CA VAL A 115 6.27 -2.27 -0.65
C VAL A 115 6.29 -3.67 -0.05
N ILE A 116 7.46 -4.31 -0.06
CA ILE A 116 7.67 -5.62 0.55
C ILE A 116 8.39 -5.44 1.87
N PHE A 117 7.75 -5.87 2.96
CA PHE A 117 8.34 -5.93 4.29
C PHE A 117 8.85 -7.33 4.58
N GLU A 118 10.14 -7.45 4.90
CA GLU A 118 10.71 -8.69 5.41
C GLU A 118 10.44 -8.77 6.92
N THR A 119 9.65 -9.74 7.35
CA THR A 119 9.26 -9.89 8.76
C THR A 119 10.18 -10.86 9.50
N LEU A 120 10.35 -10.65 10.80
CA LEU A 120 11.05 -11.55 11.72
C LEU A 120 10.08 -12.24 12.67
N LYS A 121 9.08 -11.50 13.14
CA LYS A 121 8.11 -11.97 14.13
C LYS A 121 6.73 -11.41 13.82
N LYS A 122 5.72 -12.17 14.21
CA LYS A 122 4.33 -11.75 14.24
C LYS A 122 3.85 -11.77 15.68
N CYS A 123 3.30 -10.65 16.12
CA CYS A 123 2.84 -10.42 17.46
C CYS A 123 1.33 -10.20 17.45
N ASN A 124 0.64 -10.85 18.38
CA ASN A 124 -0.77 -10.62 18.62
C ASN A 124 -0.92 -9.87 19.94
N ILE A 125 -1.70 -8.80 19.91
CA ILE A 125 -2.09 -8.04 21.09
C ILE A 125 -3.43 -8.59 21.58
N SER A 126 -3.48 -9.06 22.82
CA SER A 126 -4.72 -9.54 23.45
C SER A 126 -5.37 -8.45 24.32
N MET A 127 -6.68 -8.60 24.55
CA MET A 127 -7.43 -7.74 25.48
C MET A 127 -6.93 -7.87 26.93
N ASP A 128 -6.33 -9.01 27.30
CA ASP A 128 -5.72 -9.25 28.63
C ASP A 128 -4.36 -8.55 28.84
N LYS A 129 -4.08 -7.49 28.07
CA LYS A 129 -2.82 -6.74 28.11
C LYS A 129 -1.57 -7.62 27.90
N LYS A 130 -1.65 -8.62 27.04
CA LYS A 130 -0.48 -9.43 26.64
C LYS A 130 -0.16 -9.20 25.19
N ILE A 131 1.14 -9.15 24.88
CA ILE A 131 1.65 -9.14 23.53
C ILE A 131 2.48 -10.41 23.36
N VAL A 132 2.00 -11.33 22.54
CA VAL A 132 2.66 -12.61 22.28
C VAL A 132 3.25 -12.60 20.88
N CYS A 133 4.57 -12.61 20.79
CA CYS A 133 5.31 -12.65 19.55
C CYS A 133 5.78 -14.08 19.24
N LYS A 134 5.58 -14.51 17.99
CA LYS A 134 6.10 -15.77 17.45
C LYS A 134 7.02 -15.48 16.27
N THR A 135 8.06 -16.30 16.10
CA THR A 135 8.92 -16.25 14.91
C THR A 135 8.06 -16.38 13.67
N TYR A 136 8.21 -15.44 12.75
CA TYR A 136 7.46 -15.37 11.50
C TYR A 136 8.33 -14.68 10.46
N LYS A 137 9.06 -15.49 9.69
CA LYS A 137 9.96 -15.04 8.64
C LYS A 137 9.24 -15.14 7.30
N ASN A 138 8.65 -14.05 6.85
CA ASN A 138 7.92 -13.99 5.59
C ASN A 138 8.10 -12.61 4.94
N ASN A 139 7.68 -12.50 3.69
CA ASN A 139 7.55 -11.25 2.98
C ASN A 139 6.08 -10.84 2.93
N GLU A 140 5.75 -9.68 3.48
CA GLU A 140 4.41 -9.11 3.46
C GLU A 140 4.38 -7.95 2.47
N GLU A 141 3.50 -8.01 1.49
CA GLU A 141 3.30 -6.95 0.50
C GLU A 141 2.23 -5.97 0.97
N VAL A 142 2.52 -4.68 0.82
CA VAL A 142 1.60 -3.59 1.12
C VAL A 142 1.57 -2.63 -0.06
N GLY A 143 0.36 -2.26 -0.48
CA GLY A 143 0.12 -1.24 -1.50
C GLY A 143 -0.03 0.16 -0.88
N LEU A 144 0.55 1.15 -1.55
CA LEU A 144 0.39 2.57 -1.26
C LEU A 144 -0.13 3.27 -2.51
N SER A 145 -1.16 4.11 -2.37
CA SER A 145 -1.59 5.00 -3.44
C SER A 145 -1.07 6.41 -3.19
N ILE A 146 -0.36 6.95 -4.18
CA ILE A 146 0.36 8.22 -4.11
C ILE A 146 -0.17 9.14 -5.21
N LYS A 147 -0.61 10.34 -4.86
CA LYS A 147 -1.02 11.35 -5.85
C LYS A 147 0.00 12.47 -5.96
N LYS A 148 0.12 13.04 -7.15
CA LYS A 148 0.84 14.32 -7.33
C LYS A 148 0.02 15.44 -6.66
N SER A 149 0.68 16.32 -5.93
CA SER A 149 0.09 17.51 -5.31
C SER A 149 1.02 18.70 -5.52
N GLY A 150 0.68 19.55 -6.49
CA GLY A 150 1.56 20.62 -6.95
C GLY A 150 2.91 20.07 -7.43
N SER A 151 4.01 20.58 -6.86
CA SER A 151 5.37 20.11 -7.15
C SER A 151 5.83 18.95 -6.27
N ASN A 152 4.94 18.36 -5.46
CA ASN A 152 5.25 17.30 -4.49
C ASN A 152 4.29 16.10 -4.63
N PHE A 153 4.41 15.14 -3.73
CA PHE A 153 3.54 13.96 -3.65
C PHE A 153 2.83 13.88 -2.31
N LYS A 154 1.68 13.21 -2.30
CA LYS A 154 0.88 12.92 -1.11
C LYS A 154 0.34 11.49 -1.15
N ILE A 155 0.22 10.85 0.00
CA ILE A 155 -0.48 9.59 0.17
C ILE A 155 -1.98 9.87 0.06
N LYS A 156 -2.65 9.19 -0.87
CA LYS A 156 -4.11 9.21 -1.07
C LYS A 156 -4.79 8.08 -0.28
N PHE A 157 -4.11 6.96 -0.17
CA PHE A 157 -4.60 5.79 0.54
C PHE A 157 -3.45 4.89 0.97
N VAL A 158 -3.60 4.29 2.15
CA VAL A 158 -2.58 3.44 2.77
C VAL A 158 -3.23 2.25 3.47
N THR A 159 -2.84 1.04 3.10
CA THR A 159 -3.28 -0.19 3.79
C THR A 159 -2.12 -0.81 4.56
N ILE A 160 -1.45 -0.04 5.41
CA ILE A 160 -0.32 -0.56 6.17
C ILE A 160 -0.82 -1.19 7.49
N GLY A 161 -0.48 -2.45 7.71
CA GLY A 161 -0.66 -3.12 9.01
C GLY A 161 0.30 -2.59 10.09
N GLY A 162 0.33 -3.21 11.27
CA GLY A 162 1.28 -2.83 12.32
C GLY A 162 2.72 -3.25 12.01
N PHE A 163 3.41 -2.64 11.06
CA PHE A 163 4.80 -2.96 10.71
C PHE A 163 5.79 -2.03 11.41
N LEU A 164 6.74 -2.60 12.16
CA LEU A 164 7.63 -1.80 13.01
C LEU A 164 8.88 -2.53 13.49
N LYS A 165 9.83 -1.78 14.06
CA LYS A 165 11.05 -2.32 14.68
C LYS A 165 10.79 -2.83 16.10
N GLY A 166 11.49 -3.89 16.50
CA GLY A 166 11.25 -4.58 17.79
C GLY A 166 11.44 -3.71 19.04
N ASN A 167 12.34 -2.72 18.99
CA ASN A 167 12.52 -1.73 20.06
C ASN A 167 11.28 -0.85 20.28
N LEU A 168 10.55 -0.51 19.23
CA LEU A 168 9.34 0.30 19.32
C LEU A 168 8.19 -0.49 19.96
N LEU A 169 8.05 -1.79 19.64
CA LEU A 169 7.07 -2.64 20.34
C LEU A 169 7.34 -2.71 21.84
N LYS A 170 8.62 -2.81 22.25
CA LYS A 170 9.03 -2.80 23.67
C LYS A 170 8.64 -1.48 24.35
N LYS A 171 8.89 -0.35 23.69
CA LYS A 171 8.51 0.98 24.19
C LYS A 171 6.99 1.09 24.36
N TYR A 172 6.22 0.70 23.35
CA TYR A 172 4.75 0.69 23.41
C TYR A 172 4.24 -0.19 24.55
N ALA A 173 4.73 -1.43 24.65
CA ALA A 173 4.32 -2.36 25.70
C ALA A 173 4.59 -1.80 27.10
N THR A 174 5.72 -1.09 27.28
CA THR A 174 6.10 -0.49 28.55
C THR A 174 5.16 0.66 28.92
N ASN A 175 4.93 1.60 27.98
CA ASN A 175 4.09 2.78 28.21
C ASN A 175 2.63 2.40 28.48
N ALA A 176 2.09 1.44 27.72
CA ALA A 176 0.71 0.99 27.86
C ALA A 176 0.52 -0.16 28.87
N ARG A 177 1.59 -0.56 29.57
CA ARG A 177 1.61 -1.62 30.60
C ARG A 177 1.12 -2.99 30.11
N TYR A 178 1.53 -3.37 28.90
CA TYR A 178 1.38 -4.73 28.38
C TYR A 178 2.50 -5.64 28.85
N ILE A 179 2.18 -6.91 29.10
CA ILE A 179 3.17 -7.97 29.31
C ILE A 179 3.64 -8.46 27.94
N LEU A 180 4.92 -8.26 27.65
CA LEU A 180 5.53 -8.66 26.38
C LEU A 180 6.21 -10.03 26.47
N GLN A 181 5.90 -10.93 25.54
CA GLN A 181 6.44 -12.28 25.49
C GLN A 181 6.99 -12.60 24.10
N GLY A 182 8.14 -13.29 24.06
CA GLY A 182 8.71 -13.83 22.82
C GLY A 182 9.38 -12.79 21.91
N ILE A 183 9.77 -11.62 22.43
CA ILE A 183 10.51 -10.60 21.68
C ILE A 183 12.03 -10.76 21.85
#